data_AF-A0A090WUR1-F1
#
_entry.id   AF-A0A090WUR1-F1
#
_cell.length_a   1.000
_cell.length_b   1.000
_cell.length_c   1.000
_cell.angle_alpha   90.00
_cell.angle_beta   90.00
_cell.angle_gamma   90.00
#
_symmetry.space_group_name_H-M   'P 1'
#
loop_
_entity.id
_entity.type
_entity.pdbx_description
1 polymer ?
#
loop_
_entity_poly.entity_id
_entity_poly.type
_entity_poly.pdbx_seq_one_letter_code
_entity_poly.pdbx_strand_id
1 'polypeptide(L)'
;MTMPQIFGNWLATTLMSLFFNAKFTDLGPFRAIKYNKLLALNMEDKTYGWTVEMQLKALKQKLSYTEVPVNYRNRIGVSKVSGTVKGAIFAGAKILGWIFKYSIKK
;
A
#
# COMPACT_ATOMS: atom_id res chain seq x y z
N MET A 1 -0.84 14.69 -7.04
CA MET A 1 -1.02 14.15 -5.67
C MET A 1 -0.77 15.29 -4.68
N THR A 2 -1.38 15.30 -3.50
CA THR A 2 -1.04 16.31 -2.47
C THR A 2 0.25 15.94 -1.75
N MET A 3 0.98 16.92 -1.19
CA MET A 3 2.27 16.70 -0.51
C MET A 3 2.24 15.59 0.56
N PRO A 4 1.19 15.48 1.42
CA PRO A 4 1.10 14.39 2.39
C PRO A 4 0.98 12.99 1.76
N GLN A 5 0.34 12.89 0.59
CA GLN A 5 0.20 11.61 -0.11
C GLN A 5 1.53 11.16 -0.73
N ILE A 6 2.30 12.11 -1.28
CA ILE A 6 3.62 11.83 -1.84
C ILE A 6 4.55 11.31 -0.75
N PHE A 7 4.58 12.02 0.40
CA PHE A 7 5.37 11.60 1.55
C PHE A 7 4.92 10.24 2.10
N GLY A 8 3.61 10.03 2.28
CA GLY A 8 3.07 8.76 2.78
C GLY A 8 3.38 7.58 1.86
N ASN A 9 3.27 7.78 0.54
CA ASN A 9 3.63 6.77 -0.45
C ASN A 9 5.13 6.44 -0.38
N TRP A 10 5.99 7.47 -0.42
CA TRP A 10 7.44 7.31 -0.32
C TRP A 10 7.87 6.60 0.97
N LEU A 11 7.28 6.98 2.11
CA LEU A 11 7.59 6.36 3.39
C LEU A 11 7.17 4.88 3.40
N ALA A 12 5.97 4.57 2.92
CA ALA A 12 5.47 3.20 2.88
C ALA A 12 6.31 2.29 1.96
N THR A 13 6.63 2.75 0.76
CA THR A 13 7.45 1.99 -0.21
C THR A 13 8.87 1.80 0.28
N THR A 14 9.47 2.83 0.89
CA THR A 14 10.81 2.74 1.49
C THR A 14 10.86 1.71 2.62
N LEU A 15 9.88 1.72 3.54
CA LEU A 15 9.84 0.75 4.64
C LEU A 15 9.59 -0.68 4.12
N MET A 16 8.73 -0.85 3.12
CA MET A 16 8.54 -2.17 2.49
C MET A 16 9.82 -2.66 1.81
N SER A 17 10.58 -1.77 1.17
CA SER A 17 11.90 -2.10 0.61
C SER A 17 12.89 -2.51 1.70
N LEU A 18 12.95 -1.78 2.82
CA LEU A 18 13.90 -2.04 3.91
C LEU A 18 13.61 -3.35 4.65
N PHE A 19 12.35 -3.62 5.00
CA PHE A 19 11.98 -4.77 5.83
C PHE A 19 11.60 -6.02 5.04
N PHE A 20 11.12 -5.88 3.80
CA PHE A 20 10.57 -6.99 3.02
C PHE A 20 11.24 -7.14 1.64
N ASN A 21 12.32 -6.41 1.36
CA ASN A 21 13.03 -6.40 0.07
C ASN A 21 12.08 -6.18 -1.13
N ALA A 22 11.05 -5.34 -0.92
CA ALA A 22 10.08 -4.99 -1.93
C ALA A 22 10.66 -4.00 -2.94
N LYS A 23 10.17 -4.05 -4.19
CA LYS A 23 10.54 -3.10 -5.26
C LYS A 23 9.37 -2.23 -5.70
N PHE A 24 8.36 -2.04 -4.85
CA PHE A 24 7.22 -1.19 -5.16
C PHE A 24 7.64 0.27 -5.18
N THR A 25 7.25 1.02 -6.20
CA THR A 25 7.45 2.47 -6.26
C THR A 25 6.18 3.24 -5.85
N ASP A 26 5.02 2.59 -5.92
CA ASP A 26 3.74 3.20 -5.53
C ASP A 26 2.76 2.22 -4.85
N LEU A 27 1.94 2.78 -3.97
CA LEU A 27 0.70 2.18 -3.45
C LEU A 27 -0.45 2.44 -4.44
N GLY A 28 -0.23 2.09 -5.71
CA GLY A 28 -1.14 2.41 -6.81
C GLY A 28 -2.59 1.97 -6.59
N PRO A 29 -3.59 2.63 -7.20
CA PRO A 29 -5.01 2.35 -6.95
C PRO A 29 -5.52 1.08 -7.64
N PHE A 30 -4.83 0.62 -8.68
CA PHE A 30 -5.24 -0.53 -9.48
C PHE A 30 -4.26 -1.68 -9.31
N ARG A 31 -4.80 -2.90 -9.15
CA ARG A 31 -4.05 -4.15 -9.04
C ARG A 31 -4.82 -5.26 -9.73
N ALA A 32 -4.09 -6.12 -10.44
CA ALA A 32 -4.62 -7.37 -10.97
C ALA A 32 -3.91 -8.55 -10.29
N ILE A 33 -4.68 -9.55 -9.89
CA ILE A 33 -4.18 -10.76 -9.23
C ILE A 33 -5.02 -11.96 -9.65
N LYS A 34 -4.40 -13.14 -9.76
CA LYS A 34 -5.13 -14.39 -10.01
C LYS A 34 -6.07 -14.66 -8.83
N TYR A 35 -7.31 -15.04 -9.11
CA TYR A 35 -8.34 -15.27 -8.09
C TYR A 35 -7.90 -16.24 -6.97
N ASN A 36 -7.33 -17.40 -7.33
CA ASN A 36 -6.86 -18.38 -6.36
C ASN A 36 -5.73 -17.83 -5.46
N LYS A 37 -4.90 -16.92 -5.98
CA LYS A 37 -3.86 -16.25 -5.18
C LYS A 37 -4.48 -15.21 -4.24
N LEU A 38 -5.49 -14.47 -4.70
CA LEU A 38 -6.22 -13.54 -3.84
C LEU A 38 -6.87 -14.25 -2.64
N LEU A 39 -7.53 -15.38 -2.87
CA LEU A 39 -8.11 -16.17 -1.78
C LEU A 39 -7.04 -16.66 -0.79
N ALA A 40 -5.88 -17.09 -1.30
CA ALA A 40 -4.76 -17.52 -0.46
C ALA A 40 -4.14 -16.39 0.39
N LEU A 41 -4.30 -15.12 0.01
CA LEU A 41 -3.84 -14.00 0.84
C LEU A 41 -4.66 -13.86 2.13
N ASN A 42 -5.89 -14.37 2.19
CA ASN A 42 -6.76 -14.30 3.35
C ASN A 42 -6.81 -12.88 3.96
N MET A 43 -7.25 -11.91 3.17
CA MET A 43 -7.20 -10.50 3.50
C MET A 43 -8.11 -10.12 4.68
N GLU A 44 -7.66 -9.22 5.56
CA GLU A 44 -8.34 -8.87 6.82
C GLU A 44 -8.83 -7.41 6.88
N ASP A 45 -8.01 -6.43 6.50
CA ASP A 45 -8.29 -4.99 6.72
C ASP A 45 -9.17 -4.39 5.62
N LYS A 46 -10.46 -4.19 5.86
CA LYS A 46 -11.40 -3.63 4.86
C LYS A 46 -11.26 -2.12 4.58
N THR A 47 -10.24 -1.45 5.09
CA THR A 47 -10.09 0.01 5.06
C THR A 47 -8.78 0.44 4.38
N TYR A 48 -8.07 1.43 4.95
CA TYR A 48 -6.82 1.97 4.40
C TYR A 48 -5.66 0.96 4.44
N GLY A 49 -5.70 -0.01 5.35
CA GLY A 49 -4.65 -1.02 5.50
C GLY A 49 -4.65 -2.08 4.39
N TRP A 50 -5.77 -2.27 3.68
CA TRP A 50 -5.95 -3.31 2.67
C TRP A 50 -4.81 -3.35 1.64
N THR A 51 -4.46 -2.19 1.10
CA THR A 51 -3.45 -2.06 0.04
C THR A 51 -2.08 -2.57 0.48
N VAL A 52 -1.67 -2.17 1.69
CA VAL A 52 -0.36 -2.50 2.24
C VAL A 52 -0.35 -3.95 2.71
N GLU A 53 -1.43 -4.41 3.35
CA GLU A 53 -1.60 -5.81 3.72
C GLU A 53 -1.46 -6.72 2.49
N MET A 54 -2.10 -6.36 1.37
CA MET A 54 -2.05 -7.16 0.15
C MET A 54 -0.61 -7.29 -0.37
N GLN A 55 0.13 -6.18 -0.43
CA GLN A 55 1.52 -6.17 -0.88
C GLN A 55 2.43 -6.96 0.08
N LEU A 56 2.29 -6.74 1.38
CA LEU A 56 3.07 -7.46 2.40
C LEU A 56 2.82 -8.97 2.37
N LYS A 57 1.56 -9.38 2.27
CA LYS A 57 1.20 -10.80 2.18
C LYS A 57 1.65 -11.42 0.85
N ALA A 58 1.59 -10.68 -0.26
CA ALA A 58 2.12 -11.13 -1.54
C ALA A 58 3.64 -11.36 -1.48
N LEU A 59 4.39 -10.46 -0.83
CA LEU A 59 5.82 -10.62 -0.59
C LEU A 59 6.12 -11.81 0.33
N LYS A 60 5.37 -11.95 1.43
CA LYS A 60 5.54 -13.07 2.38
C LYS A 60 5.25 -14.43 1.74
N GLN A 61 4.28 -14.50 0.82
CA GLN A 61 3.98 -15.70 0.02
C GLN A 61 4.87 -15.85 -1.22
N LYS A 62 5.88 -14.98 -1.40
CA LYS A 62 6.82 -14.97 -2.54
C LYS A 62 6.12 -15.01 -3.90
N LEU A 63 5.00 -14.30 -4.03
CA LEU A 63 4.30 -14.18 -5.30
C LEU A 63 5.14 -13.35 -6.28
N SER A 64 5.13 -13.75 -7.55
CA SER A 64 5.68 -12.90 -8.60
C SER A 64 4.78 -11.67 -8.80
N TYR A 65 5.40 -10.50 -8.91
CA TYR A 65 4.72 -9.24 -9.15
C TYR A 65 5.50 -8.43 -10.19
N THR A 66 4.77 -7.58 -10.90
CA THR A 66 5.34 -6.58 -11.81
C THR A 66 4.63 -5.26 -11.59
N GLU A 67 5.37 -4.17 -11.66
CA GLU A 67 4.82 -2.83 -11.58
C GLU A 67 4.87 -2.22 -12.98
N VAL A 68 3.71 -1.75 -13.45
CA VAL A 68 3.60 -1.10 -14.75
C VAL A 68 3.49 0.41 -14.49
N PRO A 69 4.48 1.22 -14.89
CA PRO A 69 4.42 2.65 -14.71
C PRO A 69 3.28 3.23 -15.56
N VAL A 70 2.45 4.07 -14.95
CA VAL A 70 1.34 4.74 -15.63
C VAL A 70 1.47 6.24 -15.39
N ASN A 71 1.25 7.02 -16.44
CA ASN A 71 1.27 8.48 -16.34
C ASN A 71 0.09 8.95 -15.47
N TYR A 72 0.40 9.67 -14.39
CA TYR A 72 -0.60 10.31 -13.55
C TYR A 72 -1.31 11.42 -14.33
N ARG A 73 -2.63 11.29 -14.50
CA ARG A 73 -3.48 12.37 -15.00
C ARG A 73 -3.94 13.26 -13.85
N ASN A 74 -4.16 14.55 -14.14
CA ASN A 74 -4.81 15.44 -13.19
C ASN A 74 -6.18 14.88 -12.81
N ARG A 75 -6.41 14.75 -11.51
CA ARG A 75 -7.65 14.22 -10.97
C ARG A 75 -8.79 15.20 -11.27
N ILE A 76 -9.91 14.68 -11.73
CA ILE A 76 -11.17 15.41 -11.81
C ILE A 76 -11.88 15.25 -10.45
N GLY A 77 -12.09 16.35 -9.72
CA GLY A 77 -12.75 16.38 -8.40
C GLY A 77 -11.82 16.33 -7.17
N VAL A 78 -12.40 16.54 -5.98
CA VAL A 78 -11.69 16.66 -4.70
C VAL A 78 -11.61 15.30 -3.98
N SER A 79 -10.45 14.99 -3.41
CA SER A 79 -10.21 13.75 -2.67
C SER A 79 -10.96 13.74 -1.33
N LYS A 80 -11.78 12.70 -1.10
CA LYS A 80 -12.50 12.47 0.17
C LYS A 80 -11.58 12.26 1.39
N VAL A 81 -10.30 11.90 1.16
CA VAL A 81 -9.38 11.46 2.23
C VAL A 81 -8.20 12.42 2.41
N SER A 82 -7.62 12.92 1.31
CA SER A 82 -6.44 13.80 1.38
C SER A 82 -6.78 15.28 1.58
N GLY A 83 -8.07 15.62 1.69
CA GLY A 83 -8.54 16.97 2.01
C GLY A 83 -8.52 17.30 3.51
N THR A 84 -8.23 16.33 4.40
CA THR A 84 -8.18 16.57 5.85
C THR A 84 -6.90 16.02 6.47
N VAL A 85 -6.27 16.81 7.34
CA VAL A 85 -5.04 16.43 8.08
C VAL A 85 -5.26 15.19 8.93
N LYS A 86 -6.46 15.05 9.55
CA LYS A 86 -6.83 13.86 10.32
C LYS A 86 -6.82 12.60 9.46
N GLY A 87 -7.40 12.63 8.25
CA GLY A 87 -7.44 11.48 7.34
C GLY A 87 -6.05 11.01 6.92
N ALA A 88 -5.13 11.94 6.67
CA ALA A 88 -3.75 11.62 6.33
C ALA A 88 -3.00 10.94 7.49
N ILE A 89 -3.18 11.44 8.72
CA ILE A 89 -2.53 10.87 9.92
C ILE A 89 -3.06 9.47 10.23
N PHE A 90 -4.39 9.25 10.20
CA PHE A 90 -4.98 7.92 10.45
C PHE A 90 -4.55 6.90 9.39
N ALA A 91 -4.50 7.30 8.11
CA ALA A 91 -4.01 6.44 7.05
C ALA A 91 -2.53 6.08 7.26
N GLY A 92 -1.68 7.06 7.57
CA GLY A 92 -0.26 6.84 7.85
C GLY A 92 -0.03 5.90 9.04
N ALA A 93 -0.71 6.13 10.16
CA ALA A 93 -0.60 5.30 11.36
C ALA A 93 -1.01 3.84 11.09
N LYS A 94 -2.09 3.62 10.33
CA LYS A 94 -2.52 2.26 9.95
C LYS A 94 -1.50 1.56 9.05
N ILE A 95 -1.00 2.26 8.03
CA ILE A 95 -0.01 1.71 7.09
C ILE A 95 1.26 1.29 7.85
N LEU A 96 1.79 2.19 8.70
CA LEU A 96 2.95 1.92 9.53
C LEU A 96 2.71 0.77 10.53
N GLY A 97 1.53 0.74 11.14
CA GLY A 97 1.12 -0.34 12.05
C GLY A 97 1.13 -1.71 11.37
N TRP A 98 0.63 -1.81 10.14
CA TRP A 98 0.66 -3.08 9.38
C TRP A 98 2.08 -3.50 8.99
N ILE A 99 2.91 -2.57 8.52
CA ILE A 99 4.32 -2.82 8.20
C ILE A 99 5.04 -3.36 9.43
N PHE A 100 4.88 -2.71 10.58
CA PHE A 100 5.54 -3.11 11.82
C PHE A 100 5.02 -4.45 12.37
N LYS A 101 3.69 -4.65 12.35
CA LYS A 101 3.05 -5.92 12.75
C LYS A 101 3.61 -7.11 11.96
N TYR A 102 3.81 -6.96 10.66
CA TYR A 102 4.36 -8.02 9.81
C TYR A 102 5.88 -8.10 9.83
N SER A 103 6.57 -7.01 10.19
CA SER A 103 8.03 -7.02 10.36
C SER A 103 8.46 -7.81 11.59
N ILE A 104 7.66 -7.82 12.66
CA ILE A 104 7.98 -8.56 13.90
C ILE A 104 7.53 -10.03 13.81
N LYS A 105 6.44 -10.33 13.09
CA LYS A 105 6.00 -11.70 12.82
C LYS A 105 6.84 -12.32 11.69
N LYS A 106 8.01 -12.87 12.03
CA LYS A 106 8.72 -13.85 11.19
C LYS A 106 7.77 -15.00 10.83
#